data_AF-A0A6A9T8E4-F1
#
_entry.id   AF-A0A6A9T8E4-F1
#
_cell.length_a   1.000
_cell.length_b   1.000
_cell.length_c   1.000
_cell.angle_alpha   90.00
_cell.angle_beta   90.00
_cell.angle_gamma   90.00
#
_symmetry.space_group_name_H-M   'P 1'
#
loop_
_entity.id
_entity.type
_entity.pdbx_description
1 polymer ?
#
loop_
_entity_poly.entity_id
_entity_poly.type
_entity_poly.pdbx_seq_one_letter_code
_entity_poly.pdbx_strand_id
1 'polypeptide(L)'
;MTDRGGAADERDPEDSLGPDDEGGIDPAVAATTREELRTTFTYQVERLREIDTKAIEILKANLVLIGIVVTGGSIVVQTEIDLGGFLNPFTLTGGGILLVSTGLAAVTYTASDLRGGLSIADVDAVIAAERRRARSEVGAEETTSDGESASDGELASDRGPAPDADGEAGPSPGFDERLLRSYAEWIDYNARVTAVNELLATVTVLLVFVAFVYVVAGVVVGTVGLSPVESWISFAALTLLSGAFTWVAAHMDHLGRETTHPAASFRGLQISKGADRGQAWASLLAMLGREPPEEEEGSGVDDTDEGQTHAEVGTADRTDRDAEDRTR
;
A
#
# COMPACT_ATOMS: atom_id res chain seq x y z
N MET A 1 -79.65 -25.53 -23.33
CA MET A 1 -79.51 -25.39 -24.80
C MET A 1 -78.05 -25.04 -25.05
N THR A 2 -77.28 -26.04 -25.49
CA THR A 2 -75.99 -25.98 -26.23
C THR A 2 -74.86 -25.08 -25.74
N ASP A 3 -73.57 -25.35 -25.90
CA ASP A 3 -72.72 -26.47 -26.35
C ASP A 3 -71.34 -25.82 -26.63
N ARG A 4 -70.25 -26.60 -26.51
CA ARG A 4 -68.86 -26.34 -26.97
C ARG A 4 -68.10 -25.18 -26.30
N GLY A 5 -66.88 -25.37 -25.78
CA GLY A 5 -65.83 -26.29 -26.23
C GLY A 5 -64.77 -25.49 -26.99
N GLY A 6 -63.63 -25.24 -26.34
CA GLY A 6 -62.50 -24.50 -26.90
C GLY A 6 -61.28 -24.68 -26.02
N ALA A 7 -60.69 -25.87 -26.09
CA ALA A 7 -59.36 -26.18 -25.61
C ALA A 7 -58.30 -25.62 -26.58
N ALA A 8 -57.06 -25.54 -26.08
CA ALA A 8 -55.80 -25.24 -26.75
C ALA A 8 -55.47 -23.75 -26.94
N ASP A 9 -54.50 -23.25 -26.18
CA ASP A 9 -53.13 -23.05 -26.68
C ASP A 9 -52.26 -22.51 -25.52
N GLU A 10 -51.97 -23.36 -24.52
CA GLU A 10 -50.83 -23.15 -23.62
C GLU A 10 -49.58 -23.36 -24.46
N ARG A 11 -49.10 -22.29 -25.11
CA ARG A 11 -47.74 -22.25 -25.63
C ARG A 11 -46.82 -22.15 -24.42
N ASP A 12 -46.18 -23.27 -24.12
CA ASP A 12 -44.92 -23.27 -23.39
C ASP A 12 -44.02 -22.18 -23.97
N PRO A 13 -43.50 -21.23 -23.17
CA PRO A 13 -42.33 -20.47 -23.55
C PRO A 13 -41.13 -21.42 -23.45
N GLU A 14 -41.02 -22.34 -24.41
CA GLU A 14 -39.76 -23.01 -24.72
C GLU A 14 -38.78 -21.92 -25.16
N ASP A 15 -38.03 -21.43 -24.18
CA ASP A 15 -36.59 -21.63 -24.14
C ASP A 15 -35.85 -21.32 -25.46
N SER A 16 -36.14 -20.17 -26.04
CA SER A 16 -35.26 -19.53 -27.02
C SER A 16 -34.08 -18.87 -26.30
N LEU A 17 -33.30 -19.67 -25.56
CA LEU A 17 -31.91 -19.36 -25.26
C LEU A 17 -31.14 -19.55 -26.56
N GLY A 18 -30.95 -18.46 -27.30
CA GLY A 18 -30.08 -18.46 -28.47
C GLY A 18 -28.67 -18.90 -28.10
N PRO A 19 -27.95 -19.64 -28.97
CA PRO A 19 -26.63 -20.20 -28.69
C PRO A 19 -25.47 -19.19 -28.74
N ASP A 20 -25.72 -17.90 -28.48
CA ASP A 20 -24.75 -16.81 -28.71
C ASP A 20 -24.23 -16.14 -27.43
N ASP A 21 -24.48 -16.67 -26.23
CA ASP A 21 -23.98 -16.10 -24.95
C ASP A 21 -22.98 -17.01 -24.24
N GLU A 22 -22.04 -17.59 -24.99
CA GLU A 22 -20.87 -18.26 -24.43
C GLU A 22 -19.81 -17.23 -24.00
N GLY A 23 -19.96 -16.72 -22.77
CA GLY A 23 -18.87 -16.44 -21.83
C GLY A 23 -17.79 -15.39 -22.19
N GLY A 24 -17.85 -14.76 -23.35
CA GLY A 24 -16.90 -13.73 -23.77
C GLY A 24 -17.14 -12.40 -23.07
N ILE A 25 -16.14 -11.87 -22.37
CA ILE A 25 -16.18 -10.51 -21.83
C ILE A 25 -16.45 -9.53 -23.00
N ASP A 26 -17.49 -8.69 -22.87
CA ASP A 26 -17.84 -7.68 -23.88
C ASP A 26 -16.56 -6.91 -24.30
N PRO A 27 -16.22 -6.86 -25.60
CA PRO A 27 -15.02 -6.18 -26.08
C PRO A 27 -14.96 -4.70 -25.65
N ALA A 28 -16.10 -4.03 -25.46
CA ALA A 28 -16.15 -2.67 -24.93
C ALA A 28 -15.74 -2.61 -23.45
N VAL A 29 -16.15 -3.59 -22.64
CA VAL A 29 -15.75 -3.73 -21.23
C VAL A 29 -14.27 -4.07 -21.12
N ALA A 30 -13.77 -4.97 -21.97
CA ALA A 30 -12.35 -5.32 -22.02
C ALA A 30 -11.48 -4.12 -22.44
N ALA A 31 -11.91 -3.34 -23.44
CA ALA A 31 -11.21 -2.12 -23.87
C ALA A 31 -11.19 -1.05 -22.76
N THR A 32 -12.32 -0.85 -22.08
CA THR A 32 -12.42 0.10 -20.97
C THR A 32 -11.52 -0.32 -19.80
N THR A 33 -11.56 -1.60 -19.41
CA THR A 33 -10.71 -2.15 -18.35
C THR A 33 -9.22 -1.96 -18.68
N ARG A 34 -8.84 -2.17 -19.94
CA ARG A 34 -7.45 -1.97 -20.39
C ARG A 34 -7.00 -0.52 -20.30
N GLU A 35 -7.88 0.44 -20.62
CA GLU A 35 -7.57 1.86 -20.54
C GLU A 35 -7.46 2.34 -19.08
N GLU A 36 -8.34 1.87 -18.20
CA GLU A 36 -8.28 2.15 -16.76
C GLU A 36 -7.02 1.57 -16.10
N LEU A 37 -6.64 0.34 -16.47
CA LEU A 37 -5.39 -0.28 -16.02
C LEU A 37 -4.16 0.52 -16.49
N ARG A 38 -4.16 0.96 -17.74
CA ARG A 38 -3.06 1.79 -18.28
C ARG A 38 -2.97 3.14 -17.57
N THR A 39 -4.11 3.75 -17.27
CA THR A 39 -4.17 5.02 -16.53
C THR A 39 -3.66 4.85 -15.10
N THR A 40 -4.10 3.80 -14.41
CA THR A 40 -3.64 3.48 -13.05
C THR A 40 -2.13 3.22 -13.00
N PHE A 41 -1.62 2.42 -13.94
CA PHE A 41 -0.19 2.16 -14.06
C PHE A 41 0.60 3.45 -14.31
N THR A 42 0.12 4.30 -15.21
CA THR A 42 0.76 5.59 -15.51
C THR A 42 0.80 6.48 -14.28
N TYR A 43 -0.29 6.54 -13.52
CA TYR A 43 -0.35 7.29 -12.27
C TYR A 43 0.64 6.76 -11.22
N GLN A 44 0.75 5.43 -11.07
CA GLN A 44 1.73 4.83 -10.15
C GLN A 44 3.17 5.13 -10.55
N VAL A 45 3.50 5.02 -11.84
CA VAL A 45 4.85 5.35 -12.35
C VAL A 45 5.17 6.82 -12.14
N GLU A 46 4.22 7.72 -12.41
CA GLU A 46 4.43 9.16 -12.22
C GLU A 46 4.62 9.50 -10.74
N ARG A 47 3.80 8.93 -9.84
CA ARG A 47 3.95 9.11 -8.38
C ARG A 47 5.32 8.60 -7.90
N LEU A 48 5.80 7.48 -8.42
CA LEU A 48 7.14 6.96 -8.10
C LEU A 48 8.27 7.90 -8.54
N ARG A 49 8.18 8.44 -9.76
CA ARG A 49 9.14 9.45 -10.26
C ARG A 49 9.12 10.73 -9.43
N GLU A 50 7.93 11.15 -9.00
CA GLU A 50 7.77 12.29 -8.11
C GLU A 50 8.45 12.03 -6.75
N ILE A 51 8.31 10.82 -6.20
CA ILE A 51 8.98 10.41 -4.95
C ILE A 51 10.49 10.43 -5.11
N ASP A 52 11.04 9.86 -6.18
CA ASP A 52 12.49 9.88 -6.45
C ASP A 52 13.02 11.31 -6.59
N THR A 53 12.29 12.16 -7.33
CA THR A 53 12.64 13.59 -7.48
C THR A 53 12.64 14.32 -6.14
N LYS A 54 11.64 14.08 -5.28
CA LYS A 54 11.61 14.64 -3.93
C LYS A 54 12.76 14.12 -3.06
N ALA A 55 13.08 12.83 -3.16
CA ALA A 55 14.15 12.23 -2.38
C ALA A 55 15.53 12.81 -2.74
N ILE A 56 15.83 13.00 -4.03
CA ILE A 56 17.09 13.62 -4.46
C ILE A 56 17.16 15.11 -4.08
N GLU A 57 16.04 15.84 -4.10
CA GLU A 57 15.98 17.21 -3.62
C GLU A 57 16.25 17.32 -2.11
N ILE A 58 15.66 16.42 -1.32
CA ILE A 58 15.93 16.32 0.13
C ILE A 58 17.41 15.97 0.36
N LEU A 59 17.96 15.01 -0.37
CA LEU A 59 19.37 14.64 -0.25
C LEU A 59 20.29 15.83 -0.57
N LYS A 60 20.02 16.58 -1.64
CA LYS A 60 20.77 17.78 -2.00
C LYS A 60 20.69 18.83 -0.91
N ALA A 61 19.49 19.08 -0.35
CA ALA A 61 19.30 20.03 0.73
C ALA A 61 20.10 19.62 1.99
N ASN A 62 20.10 18.33 2.34
CA ASN A 62 20.85 17.80 3.48
C ASN A 62 22.36 17.95 3.27
N LEU A 63 22.86 17.64 2.08
CA LEU A 63 24.28 17.81 1.75
C LEU A 63 24.70 19.28 1.80
N VAL A 64 23.86 20.20 1.34
CA VAL A 64 24.10 21.65 1.47
C VAL A 64 24.14 22.05 2.94
N LEU A 65 23.20 21.56 3.76
CA LEU A 65 23.17 21.84 5.20
C LEU A 65 24.43 21.32 5.91
N ILE A 66 24.85 20.09 5.60
CA ILE A 66 26.13 19.54 6.09
C ILE A 66 27.27 20.46 5.68
N GLY A 67 27.32 20.88 4.41
CA GLY A 67 28.35 21.79 3.91
C GLY A 67 28.42 23.08 4.72
N ILE A 68 27.27 23.69 5.05
CA ILE A 68 27.19 24.88 5.88
C ILE A 68 27.70 24.60 7.30
N VAL A 69 27.26 23.51 7.93
CA VAL A 69 27.68 23.14 9.29
C VAL A 69 29.19 22.86 9.34
N VAL A 70 29.72 22.11 8.37
CA VAL A 70 31.15 21.79 8.26
C VAL A 70 31.97 23.05 8.00
N THR A 71 31.48 23.96 7.14
CA THR A 71 32.14 25.25 6.87
C THR A 71 32.17 26.12 8.13
N GLY A 72 31.04 26.24 8.83
CA GLY A 72 30.95 26.96 10.10
C GLY A 72 31.89 26.38 11.16
N GLY A 73 31.92 25.05 11.29
CA GLY A 73 32.85 24.35 12.17
C GLY A 73 34.32 24.61 11.81
N SER A 74 34.66 24.61 10.52
CA SER A 74 36.02 24.89 10.06
C SER A 74 36.47 26.31 10.41
N ILE A 75 35.58 27.30 10.28
CA ILE A 75 35.87 28.69 10.68
C ILE A 75 36.15 28.75 12.19
N VAL A 76 35.32 28.09 13.01
CA VAL A 76 35.51 28.06 14.47
C VAL A 76 36.86 27.41 14.85
N VAL A 77 37.25 26.32 14.18
CA VAL A 77 38.55 25.65 14.39
C VAL A 77 39.74 26.53 14.01
N GLN A 78 39.59 27.38 13.00
CA GLN A 78 40.66 28.27 12.53
C GLN A 78 40.84 29.52 13.41
N THR A 79 39.80 29.91 14.14
CA THR A 79 39.88 31.01 15.09
C THR A 79 40.48 30.55 16.43
N GLU A 80 41.15 31.43 17.17
CA GLU A 80 41.68 31.17 18.53
C GLU A 80 40.56 31.00 19.59
N ILE A 81 39.36 30.64 19.16
CA ILE A 81 38.20 30.39 20.00
C ILE A 81 38.38 29.05 20.68
N ASP A 82 38.06 28.98 21.98
CA ASP A 82 38.09 27.74 22.75
C ASP A 82 37.08 26.73 22.18
N LEU A 83 37.60 25.76 21.43
CA LEU A 83 36.86 24.65 20.82
C LEU A 83 36.09 23.81 21.84
N GLY A 84 36.52 23.81 23.10
CA GLY A 84 35.87 23.07 24.18
C GLY A 84 34.40 23.50 24.40
N GLY A 85 34.07 24.77 24.16
CA GLY A 85 32.69 25.25 24.27
C GLY A 85 31.78 24.77 23.14
N PHE A 86 32.34 24.55 21.94
CA PHE A 86 31.58 24.20 20.74
C PHE A 86 31.44 22.69 20.53
N LEU A 87 32.36 21.89 21.07
CA LEU A 87 32.23 20.43 21.14
C LEU A 87 31.46 20.02 22.40
N ASN A 88 30.14 20.17 22.34
CA ASN A 88 29.23 19.85 23.43
C ASN A 88 28.21 18.77 23.02
N PRO A 89 27.45 18.20 23.97
CA PRO A 89 26.49 17.14 23.65
C PRO A 89 25.50 17.50 22.54
N PHE A 90 25.10 18.77 22.44
CA PHE A 90 24.14 19.20 21.42
C PHE A 90 24.73 19.15 20.01
N THR A 91 25.93 19.68 19.80
CA THR A 91 26.55 19.68 18.47
C THR A 91 26.91 18.27 18.03
N LEU A 92 27.35 17.42 18.97
CA LEU A 92 27.62 16.00 18.70
C LEU A 92 26.34 15.22 18.36
N THR A 93 25.27 15.39 19.14
CA THR A 93 23.97 14.75 18.86
C THR A 93 23.36 15.26 17.56
N GLY A 94 23.35 16.57 17.34
CA GLY A 94 22.86 17.19 16.12
C GLY A 94 23.62 16.69 14.89
N GLY A 95 24.95 16.68 14.94
CA GLY A 95 25.79 16.13 13.87
C GLY A 95 25.54 14.64 13.62
N GLY A 96 25.39 13.84 14.69
CA GLY A 96 25.05 12.42 14.60
C GLY A 96 23.69 12.17 13.94
N ILE A 97 22.65 12.90 14.36
CA ILE A 97 21.30 12.81 13.76
C ILE A 97 21.34 13.19 12.27
N LEU A 98 22.12 14.21 11.92
CA LEU A 98 22.27 14.66 10.53
C LEU A 98 22.93 13.57 9.66
N LEU A 99 23.97 12.90 10.16
CA LEU A 99 24.59 11.77 9.47
C LEU A 99 23.62 10.61 9.27
N VAL A 100 22.84 10.26 10.30
CA VAL A 100 21.80 9.22 10.20
C VAL A 100 20.75 9.59 9.15
N SER A 101 20.28 10.83 9.15
CA SER A 101 19.31 11.32 8.16
C SER A 101 19.85 11.23 6.74
N THR A 102 21.12 11.58 6.54
CA THR A 102 21.77 11.49 5.22
C THR A 102 21.90 10.05 4.75
N GLY A 103 22.26 9.13 5.65
CA GLY A 103 22.28 7.69 5.34
C GLY A 103 20.90 7.16 4.97
N LEU A 104 19.86 7.57 5.69
CA LEU A 104 18.48 7.18 5.41
C LEU A 104 18.00 7.69 4.04
N ALA A 105 18.32 8.94 3.70
CA ALA A 105 18.02 9.52 2.40
C ALA A 105 18.72 8.75 1.27
N ALA A 106 20.00 8.38 1.45
CA ALA A 106 20.75 7.59 0.49
C ALA A 106 20.14 6.19 0.30
N VAL A 107 19.78 5.52 1.39
CA VAL A 107 19.09 4.21 1.31
C VAL A 107 17.76 4.34 0.57
N THR A 108 16.98 5.37 0.86
CA THR A 108 15.69 5.63 0.19
C THR A 108 15.87 5.81 -1.31
N TYR A 109 16.88 6.58 -1.73
CA TYR A 109 17.24 6.74 -3.13
C TYR A 109 17.64 5.41 -3.78
N THR A 110 18.52 4.62 -3.14
CA THR A 110 18.94 3.33 -3.69
C THR A 110 17.84 2.27 -3.72
N ALA A 111 16.91 2.32 -2.76
CA ALA A 111 15.77 1.41 -2.70
C ALA A 111 14.63 1.83 -3.65
N SER A 112 14.64 3.09 -4.11
CA SER A 112 13.71 3.59 -5.13
C SER A 112 14.05 3.11 -6.54
N ASP A 113 15.21 2.46 -6.74
CA ASP A 113 15.52 1.71 -7.96
C ASP A 113 14.68 0.43 -7.98
N LEU A 114 13.40 0.61 -8.29
CA LEU A 114 12.44 -0.47 -8.40
C LEU A 114 12.83 -1.34 -9.58
N ARG A 115 12.81 -2.65 -9.33
CA ARG A 115 12.86 -3.66 -10.38
C ARG A 115 11.66 -3.41 -11.29
N GLY A 116 11.93 -2.87 -12.48
CA GLY A 116 10.92 -2.71 -13.52
C GLY A 116 10.17 -4.04 -13.67
N GLY A 117 8.83 -3.97 -13.68
CA GLY A 117 7.97 -5.15 -13.80
C GLY A 117 8.36 -6.02 -14.99
N LEU A 118 7.81 -7.26 -15.02
CA LEU A 118 8.07 -8.29 -16.04
C LEU A 118 8.51 -7.67 -17.37
N SER A 119 9.76 -7.87 -17.74
CA SER A 119 10.27 -7.29 -18.98
C SER A 119 9.50 -7.91 -20.16
N ILE A 120 9.41 -7.19 -21.27
CA ILE A 120 8.83 -7.75 -22.52
C ILE A 120 9.49 -9.10 -22.85
N ALA A 121 10.79 -9.25 -22.55
CA ALA A 121 11.51 -10.50 -22.73
C ALA A 121 11.03 -11.64 -21.81
N ASP A 122 10.65 -11.34 -20.57
CA ASP A 122 10.09 -12.33 -19.64
C ASP A 122 8.70 -12.78 -20.12
N VAL A 123 7.86 -11.86 -20.59
CA VAL A 123 6.55 -12.17 -21.16
C VAL A 123 6.70 -13.01 -22.43
N ASP A 124 7.60 -12.63 -23.34
CA ASP A 124 7.90 -13.38 -24.55
C ASP A 124 8.43 -14.79 -24.24
N ALA A 125 9.26 -14.93 -23.20
CA ALA A 125 9.79 -16.22 -22.77
C ALA A 125 8.68 -17.15 -22.25
N VAL A 126 7.71 -16.62 -21.48
CA VAL A 126 6.57 -17.41 -20.99
C VAL A 126 5.62 -17.77 -22.14
N ILE A 127 5.31 -16.85 -23.05
CA ILE A 127 4.49 -17.12 -24.25
C ILE A 127 5.17 -18.21 -25.11
N ALA A 128 6.48 -18.14 -25.30
CA ALA A 128 7.24 -19.14 -26.03
C ALA A 128 7.29 -20.50 -25.31
N ALA A 129 7.25 -20.53 -23.98
CA ALA A 129 7.16 -21.75 -23.19
C ALA A 129 5.77 -22.41 -23.32
N GLU A 130 4.68 -21.63 -23.23
CA GLU A 130 3.32 -22.17 -23.41
C GLU A 130 3.09 -22.68 -24.84
N ARG A 131 3.54 -21.93 -25.86
CA ARG A 131 3.49 -22.41 -27.25
C ARG A 131 4.24 -23.72 -27.47
N ARG A 132 5.30 -24.00 -26.70
CA ARG A 132 6.02 -25.28 -26.74
C ARG A 132 5.24 -26.40 -26.07
N ARG A 133 4.59 -26.14 -24.92
CA ARG A 133 3.73 -27.13 -24.25
C ARG A 133 2.55 -27.55 -25.11
N ALA A 134 1.80 -26.58 -25.65
CA ALA A 134 0.66 -26.87 -26.53
C ALA A 134 1.07 -27.72 -27.74
N ARG A 135 2.26 -27.46 -28.32
CA ARG A 135 2.77 -28.24 -29.45
C ARG A 135 3.20 -29.68 -29.06
N SER A 136 3.70 -29.86 -27.84
CA SER A 136 4.05 -31.19 -27.31
C SER A 136 2.83 -32.04 -27.00
N GLU A 137 1.73 -31.43 -26.55
CA GLU A 137 0.46 -32.13 -26.28
C GLU A 137 -0.18 -32.63 -27.59
N VAL A 138 -0.25 -31.79 -28.62
CA VAL A 138 -0.78 -32.17 -29.94
C VAL A 138 0.08 -33.25 -30.61
N GLY A 139 1.40 -33.20 -30.46
CA GLY A 139 2.30 -34.22 -31.02
C GLY A 139 2.28 -35.57 -30.29
N ALA A 140 1.81 -35.62 -29.04
CA ALA A 140 1.75 -36.86 -28.26
C ALA A 140 0.54 -37.73 -28.64
N GLU A 141 -0.56 -37.14 -29.12
CA GLU A 141 -1.75 -37.88 -29.56
C GLU A 141 -1.60 -38.52 -30.95
N GLU A 142 -0.73 -37.99 -31.82
CA GLU A 142 -0.57 -38.50 -33.19
C GLU A 142 0.32 -39.76 -33.28
N THR A 143 0.99 -40.17 -32.19
CA THR A 143 1.98 -41.27 -32.22
C THR A 143 1.47 -42.61 -31.67
N THR A 144 0.20 -42.72 -31.28
CA THR A 144 -0.40 -43.99 -30.79
C THR A 144 -1.27 -44.72 -31.82
N SER A 145 -1.31 -44.28 -33.09
CA SER A 145 -2.20 -44.84 -34.12
C SER A 145 -1.58 -45.87 -35.09
N ASP A 146 -0.31 -46.25 -34.97
CA ASP A 146 0.31 -47.23 -35.87
C ASP A 146 0.82 -48.44 -35.10
N GLY A 147 -0.10 -49.32 -34.67
CA GLY A 147 0.28 -50.44 -33.84
C GLY A 147 -0.71 -51.58 -33.65
N GLU A 148 -1.69 -51.83 -34.53
CA GLU A 148 -2.38 -53.12 -34.48
C GLU A 148 -2.75 -53.68 -35.86
N SER A 149 -2.03 -54.75 -36.24
CA SER A 149 -2.48 -55.70 -37.26
C SER A 149 -3.17 -56.88 -36.58
N ALA A 150 -4.47 -57.00 -36.92
CA ALA A 150 -5.22 -58.22 -37.18
C ALA A 150 -5.66 -59.12 -36.01
N SER A 151 -6.96 -59.05 -35.70
CA SER A 151 -7.81 -60.23 -35.41
C SER A 151 -9.30 -59.85 -35.45
N ASP A 152 -10.07 -60.57 -36.25
CA ASP A 152 -11.48 -60.39 -36.60
C ASP A 152 -12.48 -60.39 -35.42
N GLY A 153 -13.58 -59.63 -35.55
CA GLY A 153 -14.77 -59.82 -34.71
C GLY A 153 -15.80 -58.67 -34.71
N GLU A 154 -16.71 -58.71 -35.68
CA GLU A 154 -18.12 -58.27 -35.68
C GLU A 154 -18.70 -57.26 -34.65
N LEU A 155 -19.42 -56.28 -35.23
CA LEU A 155 -20.66 -55.63 -34.75
C LEU A 155 -20.58 -54.67 -33.54
N ALA A 156 -20.65 -53.36 -33.80
CA ALA A 156 -21.87 -52.58 -33.63
C ALA A 156 -21.59 -51.07 -33.76
N SER A 157 -22.49 -50.42 -34.47
CA SER A 157 -22.58 -48.97 -34.68
C SER A 157 -22.74 -48.21 -33.36
N ASP A 158 -21.74 -47.45 -32.95
CA ASP A 158 -21.91 -46.29 -32.07
C ASP A 158 -20.90 -45.21 -32.45
N ARG A 159 -21.28 -44.40 -33.45
CA ARG A 159 -20.47 -43.29 -33.94
C ARG A 159 -20.75 -42.11 -33.02
N GLY A 160 -19.97 -42.03 -31.94
CA GLY A 160 -19.95 -40.87 -31.04
C GLY A 160 -19.63 -39.57 -31.81
N PRO A 161 -20.12 -38.43 -31.33
CA PRO A 161 -20.00 -37.15 -32.02
C PRO A 161 -18.52 -36.81 -32.24
N ALA A 162 -18.19 -36.37 -33.45
CA ALA A 162 -16.87 -35.89 -33.79
C ALA A 162 -16.50 -34.71 -32.86
N PRO A 163 -15.28 -34.63 -32.32
CA PRO A 163 -14.85 -33.45 -31.59
C PRO A 163 -14.80 -32.27 -32.56
N ASP A 164 -15.61 -31.25 -32.26
CA ASP A 164 -15.70 -30.02 -33.02
C ASP A 164 -14.30 -29.35 -33.09
N ALA A 165 -13.74 -29.29 -34.30
CA ALA A 165 -12.38 -28.83 -34.58
C ALA A 165 -12.28 -27.29 -34.74
N ASP A 166 -13.23 -26.55 -34.16
CA ASP A 166 -13.34 -25.10 -34.29
C ASP A 166 -13.02 -24.36 -32.97
N GLY A 167 -12.45 -25.06 -31.99
CA GLY A 167 -11.97 -24.45 -30.75
C GLY A 167 -10.79 -23.52 -31.03
N GLU A 168 -11.07 -22.23 -31.21
CA GLU A 168 -10.09 -21.16 -31.11
C GLU A 168 -9.17 -21.48 -29.91
N ALA A 169 -7.87 -21.58 -30.17
CA ALA A 169 -6.85 -21.78 -29.13
C ALA A 169 -6.77 -20.52 -28.27
N GLY A 170 -7.79 -20.30 -27.45
CA GLY A 170 -7.78 -19.32 -26.39
C GLY A 170 -6.63 -19.63 -25.44
N PRO A 171 -6.04 -18.60 -24.81
CA PRO A 171 -5.03 -18.81 -23.78
C PRO A 171 -5.56 -19.83 -22.77
N SER A 172 -4.75 -20.84 -22.46
CA SER A 172 -5.16 -21.88 -21.52
C SER A 172 -5.54 -21.20 -20.19
N PRO A 173 -6.68 -21.57 -19.57
CA PRO A 173 -7.24 -20.85 -18.42
C PRO A 173 -6.26 -20.71 -17.24
N GLY A 174 -5.25 -21.59 -17.14
CA GLY A 174 -4.19 -21.49 -16.13
C GLY A 174 -3.10 -20.46 -16.40
N PHE A 175 -2.89 -20.01 -17.65
CA PHE A 175 -1.89 -18.98 -17.97
C PHE A 175 -2.36 -17.60 -17.49
N ASP A 176 -3.61 -17.26 -17.78
CA ASP A 176 -4.21 -15.98 -17.38
C ASP A 176 -4.26 -15.87 -15.85
N GLU A 177 -4.61 -16.96 -15.15
CA GLU A 177 -4.59 -16.98 -13.68
C GLU A 177 -3.17 -16.76 -13.10
N ARG A 178 -2.13 -17.35 -13.71
CA ARG A 178 -0.73 -17.15 -13.30
C ARG A 178 -0.26 -15.72 -13.56
N LEU A 179 -0.63 -15.14 -14.70
CA LEU A 179 -0.33 -13.75 -15.01
C LEU A 179 -1.02 -12.81 -14.02
N LEU A 180 -2.31 -12.98 -13.79
CA LEU A 180 -3.08 -12.16 -12.85
C LEU A 180 -2.51 -12.25 -11.43
N ARG A 181 -2.14 -13.46 -10.97
CA ARG A 181 -1.47 -13.65 -9.67
C ARG A 181 -0.14 -12.93 -9.60
N SER A 182 0.71 -13.06 -10.63
CA SER A 182 2.01 -12.39 -10.67
C SER A 182 1.89 -10.86 -10.71
N TYR A 183 0.92 -10.32 -11.45
CA TYR A 183 0.65 -8.88 -11.47
C TYR A 183 0.10 -8.37 -10.13
N ALA A 184 -0.79 -9.12 -9.48
CA ALA A 184 -1.30 -8.78 -8.16
C ALA A 184 -0.15 -8.73 -7.13
N GLU A 185 0.73 -9.74 -7.12
CA GLU A 185 1.92 -9.77 -6.25
C GLU A 185 2.86 -8.58 -6.51
N TRP A 186 3.04 -8.18 -7.77
CA TRP A 186 3.88 -7.03 -8.14
C TRP A 186 3.27 -5.69 -7.70
N ILE A 187 1.95 -5.52 -7.86
CA ILE A 187 1.22 -4.33 -7.39
C ILE A 187 1.33 -4.21 -5.88
N ASP A 188 1.11 -5.31 -5.16
CA ASP A 188 1.23 -5.34 -3.69
C ASP A 188 2.65 -5.01 -3.23
N TYR A 189 3.66 -5.53 -3.91
CA TYR A 189 5.06 -5.19 -3.61
C TYR A 189 5.35 -3.71 -3.81
N ASN A 190 4.94 -3.13 -4.95
CA ASN A 190 5.17 -1.71 -5.24
C ASN A 190 4.41 -0.79 -4.27
N ALA A 191 3.18 -1.16 -3.90
CA ALA A 191 2.42 -0.43 -2.90
C ALA A 191 3.17 -0.38 -1.56
N ARG A 192 3.73 -1.52 -1.12
CA ARG A 192 4.56 -1.59 0.09
C ARG A 192 5.82 -0.73 -0.02
N VAL A 193 6.58 -0.83 -1.11
CA VAL A 193 7.80 -0.01 -1.32
C VAL A 193 7.47 1.48 -1.31
N THR A 194 6.38 1.88 -1.98
CA THR A 194 5.94 3.28 -2.02
C THR A 194 5.61 3.80 -0.63
N ALA A 195 4.85 3.04 0.16
CA ALA A 195 4.49 3.40 1.52
C ALA A 195 5.73 3.54 2.44
N VAL A 196 6.68 2.61 2.30
CA VAL A 196 7.96 2.67 3.02
C VAL A 196 8.76 3.91 2.63
N ASN A 197 8.91 4.19 1.33
CA ASN A 197 9.68 5.34 0.86
C ASN A 197 9.06 6.68 1.31
N GLU A 198 7.73 6.80 1.31
CA GLU A 198 7.03 7.98 1.80
C GLU A 198 7.25 8.20 3.31
N LEU A 199 7.21 7.12 4.10
CA LEU A 199 7.55 7.14 5.52
C LEU A 199 9.01 7.58 5.74
N LEU A 200 9.96 6.97 5.01
CA LEU A 200 11.39 7.27 5.13
C LEU A 200 11.71 8.72 4.74
N ALA A 201 11.07 9.25 3.71
CA ALA A 201 11.21 10.65 3.32
C ALA A 201 10.76 11.59 4.45
N THR A 202 9.60 11.30 5.06
CA THR A 202 9.08 12.10 6.17
C THR A 202 10.01 12.06 7.40
N VAL A 203 10.47 10.86 7.77
CA VAL A 203 11.40 10.66 8.89
C VAL A 203 12.72 11.41 8.63
N THR A 204 13.25 11.29 7.41
CA THR A 204 14.47 12.01 6.98
C THR A 204 14.34 13.51 7.21
N VAL A 205 13.25 14.13 6.74
CA VAL A 205 13.01 15.57 6.90
C VAL A 205 12.91 15.95 8.38
N LEU A 206 12.21 15.16 9.18
CA LEU A 206 12.08 15.41 10.61
C LEU A 206 13.44 15.35 11.34
N LEU A 207 14.26 14.35 11.02
CA LEU A 207 15.61 14.22 11.58
C LEU A 207 16.49 15.43 11.22
N VAL A 208 16.39 15.97 9.99
CA VAL A 208 17.14 17.17 9.58
C VAL A 208 16.75 18.36 10.42
N PHE A 209 15.45 18.57 10.60
CA PHE A 209 14.95 19.66 11.42
C PHE A 209 15.43 19.55 12.87
N VAL A 210 15.30 18.37 13.47
CA VAL A 210 15.78 18.11 14.84
C VAL A 210 17.30 18.31 14.93
N ALA A 211 18.08 17.76 13.99
CA ALA A 211 19.52 17.96 13.93
C ALA A 211 19.90 19.44 13.89
N PHE A 212 19.22 20.23 13.06
CA PHE A 212 19.44 21.66 12.96
C PHE A 212 19.17 22.38 14.28
N VAL A 213 18.06 22.07 14.94
CA VAL A 213 17.71 22.63 16.26
C VAL A 213 18.81 22.32 17.30
N TYR A 214 19.31 21.08 17.34
CA TYR A 214 20.42 20.71 18.22
C TYR A 214 21.71 21.44 17.89
N VAL A 215 22.09 21.56 16.61
CA VAL A 215 23.32 22.28 16.22
C VAL A 215 23.23 23.75 16.63
N VAL A 216 22.11 24.42 16.33
CA VAL A 216 21.90 25.83 16.71
C VAL A 216 21.94 26.01 18.23
N ALA A 217 21.25 25.15 18.98
CA ALA A 217 21.28 25.17 20.44
C ALA A 217 22.71 24.95 20.98
N GLY A 218 23.46 24.02 20.39
CA GLY A 218 24.85 23.76 20.76
C GLY A 218 25.78 24.94 20.52
N VAL A 219 25.60 25.65 19.40
CA VAL A 219 26.33 26.91 19.15
C VAL A 219 25.98 27.95 20.20
N VAL A 220 24.69 28.15 20.52
CA VAL A 220 24.26 29.12 21.53
C VAL A 220 24.85 28.78 22.90
N VAL A 221 24.73 27.53 23.35
CA VAL A 221 25.29 27.05 24.63
C VAL A 221 26.81 27.27 24.69
N GLY A 222 27.52 26.97 23.61
CA GLY A 222 28.96 27.20 23.51
C GLY A 222 29.35 28.68 23.58
N THR A 223 28.56 29.57 22.93
CA THR A 223 28.82 31.02 22.96
C THR A 223 28.50 31.67 24.30
N VAL A 224 27.46 31.23 25.00
CA VAL A 224 27.06 31.76 26.31
C VAL A 224 28.01 31.27 27.41
N GLY A 225 28.67 30.13 27.21
CA GLY A 225 29.60 29.56 28.19
C GLY A 225 28.86 29.01 29.42
N LEU A 226 27.73 28.34 29.20
CA LEU A 226 26.97 27.71 30.29
C LEU A 226 27.83 26.73 31.08
N SER A 227 27.56 26.63 32.39
CA SER A 227 28.20 25.60 33.20
C SER A 227 27.82 24.19 32.71
N PRO A 228 28.63 23.15 33.02
CA PRO A 228 28.32 21.79 32.59
C PRO A 228 26.92 21.32 33.03
N VAL A 229 26.49 21.68 34.24
CA VAL A 229 25.18 21.28 34.77
C VAL A 229 24.04 21.96 34.01
N GLU A 230 24.14 23.27 33.76
CA GLU A 230 23.14 24.02 32.99
C GLU A 230 23.04 23.53 31.54
N SER A 231 24.18 23.18 30.94
CA SER A 231 24.24 22.59 29.60
C SER A 231 23.51 21.25 29.55
N TRP A 232 23.76 20.34 30.50
CA TRP A 232 23.06 19.05 30.59
C TRP A 232 21.56 19.19 30.84
N ILE A 233 21.14 20.12 31.71
CA ILE A 233 19.71 20.38 31.95
C ILE A 233 19.05 20.91 30.67
N SER A 234 19.68 21.86 29.99
CA SER A 234 19.19 22.42 28.73
C SER A 234 19.10 21.34 27.65
N PHE A 235 20.06 20.40 27.63
CA PHE A 235 20.08 19.27 26.70
C PHE A 235 18.90 18.33 26.95
N ALA A 236 18.67 17.97 28.21
CA ALA A 236 17.54 17.13 28.59
C ALA A 236 16.20 17.79 28.24
N ALA A 237 16.05 19.08 28.53
CA ALA A 237 14.86 19.85 28.21
C ALA A 237 14.59 19.91 26.69
N LEU A 238 15.62 20.21 25.89
CA LEU A 238 15.51 20.24 24.44
C LEU A 238 15.19 18.87 23.86
N THR A 239 15.77 17.81 24.44
CA THR A 239 15.51 16.42 24.02
C THR A 239 14.07 16.02 24.28
N LEU A 240 13.52 16.38 25.45
CA LEU A 240 12.12 16.15 25.76
C LEU A 240 11.21 16.91 24.81
N LEU A 241 11.50 18.19 24.54
CA LEU A 241 10.71 19.02 23.63
C LEU A 241 10.77 18.49 22.19
N SER A 242 11.96 18.08 21.71
CA SER A 242 12.14 17.50 20.38
C SER A 242 11.43 16.15 20.25
N GLY A 243 11.45 15.34 21.31
CA GLY A 243 10.71 14.08 21.40
C GLY A 243 9.20 14.31 21.37
N ALA A 244 8.68 15.27 22.14
CA ALA A 244 7.27 15.64 22.12
C ALA A 244 6.85 16.18 20.75
N PHE A 245 7.65 17.06 20.13
CA PHE A 245 7.41 17.55 18.77
C PHE A 245 7.38 16.41 17.75
N THR A 246 8.33 15.48 17.82
CA THR A 246 8.39 14.29 16.94
C THR A 246 7.17 13.40 17.14
N TRP A 247 6.76 13.18 18.38
CA TRP A 247 5.57 12.41 18.71
C TRP A 247 4.30 13.07 18.16
N VAL A 248 4.15 14.39 18.34
CA VAL A 248 3.03 15.17 17.77
C VAL A 248 3.06 15.11 16.25
N ALA A 249 4.21 15.32 15.61
CA ALA A 249 4.34 15.24 14.15
C ALA A 249 3.99 13.84 13.62
N ALA A 250 4.33 12.79 14.36
CA ALA A 250 3.94 11.43 14.03
C ALA A 250 2.42 11.20 14.16
N HIS A 251 1.78 11.77 15.19
CA HIS A 251 0.33 11.61 15.44
C HIS A 251 -0.56 12.56 14.65
N MET A 252 -0.09 13.76 14.30
CA MET A 252 -0.85 14.75 13.53
C MET A 252 -1.17 14.25 12.12
N ASP A 253 -0.40 13.31 11.59
CA ASP A 253 -0.70 12.70 10.29
C ASP A 253 -2.04 11.96 10.29
N HIS A 254 -2.52 11.50 11.45
CA HIS A 254 -3.84 10.89 11.61
C HIS A 254 -4.99 11.90 11.72
N LEU A 255 -4.68 13.20 11.86
CA LEU A 255 -5.70 14.26 11.96
C LEU A 255 -6.10 14.83 10.60
N GLY A 256 -5.41 14.44 9.52
CA GLY A 256 -5.91 14.67 8.17
C GLY A 256 -7.20 13.88 8.00
N ARG A 257 -8.35 14.56 8.08
CA ARG A 257 -9.67 13.94 7.85
C ARG A 257 -9.54 12.97 6.69
N GLU A 258 -9.79 11.70 6.94
CA GLU A 258 -10.04 10.72 5.89
C GLU A 258 -11.06 11.36 4.97
N THR A 259 -10.60 11.89 3.85
CA THR A 259 -11.49 12.33 2.79
C THR A 259 -11.97 11.04 2.14
N THR A 260 -12.85 10.34 2.84
CA THR A 260 -13.73 9.33 2.28
C THR A 260 -14.55 10.07 1.25
N HIS A 261 -14.08 10.08 0.01
CA HIS A 261 -14.84 10.59 -1.11
C HIS A 261 -15.97 9.58 -1.34
N PRO A 262 -17.22 9.88 -0.96
CA PRO A 262 -18.32 8.91 -1.09
C PRO A 262 -18.63 8.60 -2.56
N ALA A 263 -18.10 9.42 -3.48
CA ALA A 263 -18.28 9.32 -4.92
C ALA A 263 -17.20 8.49 -5.63
N ALA A 264 -16.15 8.01 -4.92
CA ALA A 264 -15.06 7.23 -5.51
C ALA A 264 -15.09 5.74 -5.14
N SER A 265 -16.12 5.28 -4.43
CA SER A 265 -16.37 3.85 -4.26
C SER A 265 -17.12 3.33 -5.48
N PHE A 266 -16.44 2.50 -6.27
CA PHE A 266 -17.15 1.60 -7.16
C PHE A 266 -18.08 0.73 -6.31
N ARG A 267 -19.29 0.48 -6.78
CA ARG A 267 -20.38 -0.22 -6.09
C ARG A 267 -19.86 -1.55 -5.46
N GLY A 268 -19.44 -1.51 -4.20
CA GLY A 268 -18.92 -2.65 -3.43
C GLY A 268 -17.40 -2.72 -3.20
N LEU A 269 -16.57 -1.88 -3.83
CA LEU A 269 -15.11 -1.88 -3.67
C LEU A 269 -14.65 -0.55 -3.07
N GLN A 270 -14.28 -0.56 -1.78
CA GLN A 270 -13.64 0.59 -1.15
C GLN A 270 -12.19 0.67 -1.62
N ILE A 271 -11.88 1.66 -2.46
CA ILE A 271 -10.50 2.01 -2.76
C ILE A 271 -9.93 2.67 -1.50
N SER A 272 -9.27 1.88 -0.67
CA SER A 272 -8.59 2.35 0.53
C SER A 272 -7.54 3.39 0.14
N LYS A 273 -7.53 4.52 0.84
CA LYS A 273 -6.70 5.69 0.54
C LYS A 273 -5.27 5.47 1.03
N GLY A 274 -4.51 4.62 0.34
CA GLY A 274 -3.10 4.36 0.67
C GLY A 274 -2.91 3.62 1.98
N ALA A 275 -1.87 2.79 2.07
CA ALA A 275 -1.55 2.05 3.28
C ALA A 275 -1.31 3.02 4.45
N ASP A 276 -1.98 2.80 5.59
CA ASP A 276 -1.70 3.53 6.82
C ASP A 276 -0.22 3.38 7.22
N ARG A 277 0.34 4.36 7.94
CA ARG A 277 1.74 4.29 8.39
C ARG A 277 2.04 3.05 9.24
N GLY A 278 1.04 2.53 9.97
CA GLY A 278 1.15 1.25 10.67
C GLY A 278 1.41 0.09 9.71
N GLN A 279 0.70 0.08 8.58
CA GLN A 279 0.92 -0.89 7.50
C GLN A 279 2.26 -0.67 6.78
N ALA A 280 2.71 0.59 6.61
CA ALA A 280 4.05 0.89 6.09
C ALA A 280 5.16 0.36 7.02
N TRP A 281 5.00 0.52 8.34
CA TRP A 281 5.93 -0.01 9.34
C TRP A 281 5.92 -1.54 9.41
N ALA A 282 4.74 -2.16 9.39
CA ALA A 282 4.59 -3.61 9.31
C ALA A 282 5.24 -4.15 8.02
N SER A 283 5.07 -3.45 6.89
CA SER A 283 5.70 -3.80 5.62
C SER A 283 7.23 -3.68 5.68
N LEU A 284 7.75 -2.63 6.33
CA LEU A 284 9.19 -2.46 6.57
C LEU A 284 9.74 -3.58 7.46
N LEU A 285 9.06 -3.92 8.55
CA LEU A 285 9.45 -5.03 9.43
C LEU A 285 9.46 -6.37 8.69
N ALA A 286 8.42 -6.64 7.89
CA ALA A 286 8.34 -7.82 7.04
C ALA A 286 9.50 -7.86 6.03
N MET A 287 9.85 -6.73 5.40
CA MET A 287 11.02 -6.63 4.51
C MET A 287 12.35 -6.88 5.23
N LEU A 288 12.45 -6.48 6.50
CA LEU A 288 13.61 -6.74 7.36
C LEU A 288 13.66 -8.18 7.90
N GLY A 289 12.72 -9.05 7.49
CA GLY A 289 12.62 -10.43 7.96
C GLY A 289 12.20 -10.55 9.43
N ARG A 290 11.60 -9.50 10.00
CA ARG A 290 10.95 -9.55 11.30
C ARG A 290 9.47 -9.78 11.08
N GLU A 291 8.94 -10.89 11.60
CA GLU A 291 7.50 -11.09 11.66
C GLU A 291 6.89 -9.88 12.38
N PRO A 292 5.83 -9.26 11.82
CA PRO A 292 5.13 -8.19 12.51
C PRO A 292 4.66 -8.75 13.86
N PRO A 293 4.66 -7.94 14.94
CA PRO A 293 4.00 -8.37 16.17
C PRO A 293 2.58 -8.75 15.78
N GLU A 294 2.18 -9.99 16.04
CA GLU A 294 0.78 -10.39 15.94
C GLU A 294 0.04 -9.35 16.77
N GLU A 295 -0.73 -8.48 16.11
CA GLU A 295 -1.66 -7.63 16.82
C GLU A 295 -2.49 -8.61 17.64
N GLU A 296 -2.30 -8.61 18.95
CA GLU A 296 -3.13 -9.37 19.86
C GLU A 296 -4.55 -8.95 19.50
N GLU A 297 -5.26 -9.81 18.77
CA GLU A 297 -6.70 -9.78 18.62
C GLU A 297 -7.25 -9.94 20.04
N GLY A 298 -7.21 -8.86 20.82
CA GLY A 298 -7.96 -8.71 22.04
C GLY A 298 -9.42 -8.84 21.63
N SER A 299 -10.04 -9.99 21.85
CA SER A 299 -10.61 -10.34 23.15
C SER A 299 -11.53 -9.22 23.64
N GLY A 300 -12.82 -9.35 23.35
CA GLY A 300 -13.85 -8.68 24.12
C GLY A 300 -15.03 -8.11 23.34
N VAL A 301 -15.62 -8.89 22.41
CA VAL A 301 -17.09 -8.82 22.33
C VAL A 301 -17.59 -9.62 23.53
N ASP A 302 -17.67 -8.91 24.66
CA ASP A 302 -18.44 -9.33 25.81
C ASP A 302 -19.91 -9.24 25.38
N ASP A 303 -20.47 -10.38 24.99
CA ASP A 303 -21.91 -10.60 25.01
C ASP A 303 -22.36 -10.51 26.47
N THR A 304 -22.47 -9.29 26.99
CA THR A 304 -23.19 -9.04 28.23
C THR A 304 -24.68 -9.16 27.91
N ASP A 305 -25.14 -10.41 27.96
CA ASP A 305 -26.44 -10.86 28.42
C ASP A 305 -27.28 -9.72 29.02
N GLU A 306 -28.26 -9.23 28.26
CA GLU A 306 -29.32 -8.33 28.73
C GLU A 306 -30.22 -9.08 29.71
N GLY A 307 -29.69 -9.32 30.91
CA GLY A 307 -30.41 -9.75 32.08
C GLY A 307 -31.32 -8.63 32.59
N GLN A 308 -32.62 -8.83 32.35
CA GLN A 308 -33.75 -8.21 33.05
C GLN A 308 -33.40 -7.67 34.44
N THR A 309 -33.48 -6.35 34.63
CA THR A 309 -33.83 -5.77 35.94
C THR A 309 -34.81 -4.62 35.78
N HIS A 310 -36.07 -4.97 36.04
CA HIS A 310 -37.08 -4.06 36.56
C HIS A 310 -36.55 -3.29 37.78
N ALA A 311 -36.47 -1.97 37.71
CA ALA A 311 -36.56 -1.04 38.85
C ALA A 311 -36.80 0.37 38.28
N GLU A 312 -38.04 0.85 38.27
CA GLU A 312 -38.63 1.66 39.34
C GLU A 312 -38.58 3.15 38.95
N VAL A 313 -39.74 3.60 38.47
CA VAL A 313 -40.05 4.98 38.10
C VAL A 313 -40.06 5.83 39.37
N GLY A 314 -38.93 6.50 39.63
CA GLY A 314 -38.77 7.50 40.68
C GLY A 314 -39.05 8.91 40.15
N THR A 315 -40.28 9.38 40.34
CA THR A 315 -40.69 10.79 40.26
C THR A 315 -40.05 11.65 41.35
N ALA A 316 -39.24 12.63 40.95
CA ALA A 316 -38.95 13.93 41.57
C ALA A 316 -37.65 14.43 40.91
N ASP A 317 -37.56 15.63 40.34
CA ASP A 317 -37.50 16.83 41.15
C ASP A 317 -37.71 18.05 40.23
N ARG A 318 -38.61 18.91 40.69
CA ARG A 318 -39.10 20.10 40.00
C ARG A 318 -38.26 21.24 40.56
N THR A 319 -37.12 21.51 39.94
CA THR A 319 -36.28 22.63 40.36
C THR A 319 -36.84 23.95 39.84
N ASP A 320 -37.11 24.79 40.82
CA ASP A 320 -37.53 26.18 40.77
C ASP A 320 -36.82 27.00 39.69
N ARG A 321 -37.63 27.76 38.95
CA ARG A 321 -37.19 28.82 38.05
C ARG A 321 -37.94 30.09 38.42
N ASP A 322 -37.72 30.57 39.63
CA ASP A 322 -38.20 31.86 40.14
C ASP A 322 -37.04 32.63 40.78
N ALA A 323 -36.45 33.55 39.99
CA ALA A 323 -35.58 34.70 40.33
C ALA A 323 -34.73 34.96 39.06
N GLU A 324 -34.68 36.11 38.41
CA GLU A 324 -34.77 37.49 38.88
C GLU A 324 -35.43 38.35 37.77
N ASP A 325 -36.61 38.91 38.05
CA ASP A 325 -37.12 40.08 37.36
C ASP A 325 -37.48 41.13 38.42
N ARG A 326 -36.51 41.98 38.77
CA ARG A 326 -36.71 43.23 39.52
C ARG A 326 -35.48 44.11 39.46
N THR A 327 -35.32 44.84 38.35
CA THR A 327 -34.73 46.18 38.37
C THR A 327 -35.40 47.05 37.31
N ARG A 328 -36.58 47.59 37.64
CA ARG A 328 -37.04 48.96 37.31
C ARG A 328 -38.42 49.23 37.89
#